data_AF-A0A7V8NIL1-F1
#
_entry.id   AF-A0A7V8NIL1-F1
#
_cell.length_a   1.000
_cell.length_b   1.000
_cell.length_c   1.000
_cell.angle_alpha   90.00
_cell.angle_beta   90.00
_cell.angle_gamma   90.00
#
_symmetry.space_group_name_H-M   'P 1'
#
loop_
_entity.id
_entity.type
_entity.pdbx_description
1 polymer ?
#
loop_
_entity_poly.entity_id
_entity_poly.type
_entity_poly.pdbx_seq_one_letter_code
_entity_poly.pdbx_strand_id
1 'polypeptide(L)'
;MSACPYCGWPDDQPPRTLSRHATSEGYTLWTRCACGSLQVRTVVDGRSTITVRGRPAEPVQPDRPARSVQPVQPVRSGPSARSGPSARSGAESGREGGEITGARDGSDPVRP
;
A
#
# COMPACT_ATOMS: atom_id res chain seq x y z
N MET A 1 11.13 29.85 -24.54
CA MET A 1 10.39 28.60 -24.21
C MET A 1 10.49 28.39 -22.71
N SER A 2 9.38 28.18 -22.03
CA SER A 2 9.39 27.87 -20.59
C SER A 2 9.64 26.37 -20.38
N ALA A 3 10.26 26.04 -19.25
CA ALA A 3 10.58 24.67 -18.88
C ALA A 3 10.13 24.39 -17.45
N CYS A 4 9.96 23.10 -17.13
CA CYS A 4 9.72 22.62 -15.78
C CYS A 4 10.85 23.07 -14.84
N PRO A 5 10.58 23.70 -13.70
CA PRO A 5 11.62 24.26 -12.84
C PRO A 5 12.31 23.16 -12.01
N TYR A 6 11.76 21.94 -12.03
CA TYR A 6 12.26 20.80 -11.25
C TYR A 6 13.20 19.91 -12.04
N CYS A 7 13.07 19.84 -13.37
CA CYS A 7 13.87 18.93 -14.20
C CYS A 7 14.22 19.48 -15.59
N GLY A 8 13.87 20.74 -15.91
CA GLY A 8 14.19 21.37 -17.19
C GLY A 8 13.37 20.88 -18.39
N TRP A 9 12.40 19.99 -18.19
CA TRP A 9 11.61 19.45 -19.31
C TRP A 9 10.80 20.57 -20.01
N PRO A 10 10.79 20.65 -21.35
CA PRO A 10 10.10 21.71 -22.08
C PRO A 10 8.58 21.70 -21.83
N ASP A 11 7.99 22.87 -21.59
CA ASP A 11 6.55 22.96 -21.33
C ASP A 11 5.68 22.70 -22.56
N ASP A 12 6.19 22.91 -23.76
CA ASP A 12 5.49 22.61 -25.01
C ASP A 12 5.37 21.09 -25.28
N GLN A 13 6.10 20.26 -24.54
CA GLN A 13 6.15 18.80 -24.70
C GLN A 13 5.66 18.07 -23.43
N PRO A 14 4.38 18.20 -23.01
CA PRO A 14 3.92 17.55 -21.80
C PRO A 14 3.98 16.01 -21.95
N PRO A 15 4.72 15.30 -21.07
CA PRO A 15 5.01 13.88 -21.31
C PRO A 15 3.83 12.94 -21.04
N ARG A 16 2.82 13.37 -20.26
CA ARG A 16 1.58 12.60 -20.07
C ARG A 16 0.39 13.48 -19.71
N THR A 17 -0.70 13.37 -20.48
CA THR A 17 -2.01 13.93 -20.09
C THR A 17 -2.71 12.94 -19.15
N LEU A 18 -3.20 13.44 -18.02
CA LEU A 18 -3.93 12.66 -17.02
C LEU A 18 -5.44 12.79 -17.20
N SER A 19 -5.93 14.01 -17.40
CA SER A 19 -7.34 14.27 -17.66
C SER A 19 -7.52 15.52 -18.51
N ARG A 20 -8.67 15.58 -19.20
CA ARG A 20 -9.12 16.71 -19.99
C ARG A 20 -10.57 17.00 -19.62
N HIS A 21 -10.86 18.25 -19.30
CA HIS A 21 -12.20 18.70 -18.96
C HIS A 21 -12.57 19.89 -19.86
N ALA A 22 -13.70 19.80 -20.54
CA ALA A 22 -14.21 20.92 -21.31
C ALA A 22 -14.71 22.03 -20.37
N THR A 23 -14.57 23.27 -20.82
CA THR A 23 -15.11 24.48 -20.19
C THR A 23 -15.86 25.28 -21.25
N SER A 24 -16.56 26.34 -20.85
CA SER A 24 -17.26 27.23 -21.80
C SER A 24 -16.33 27.92 -22.80
N GLU A 25 -15.06 28.10 -22.45
CA GLU A 25 -14.05 28.83 -23.24
C GLU A 25 -13.06 27.89 -23.95
N GLY A 26 -13.12 26.58 -23.69
CA GLY A 26 -12.17 25.63 -24.24
C GLY A 26 -12.03 24.38 -23.37
N TYR A 27 -10.83 24.11 -22.88
CA TYR A 27 -10.60 22.97 -22.00
C TYR A 27 -9.44 23.18 -21.02
N THR A 28 -9.56 22.51 -19.87
CA THR A 28 -8.49 22.36 -18.89
C THR A 28 -7.83 20.99 -19.05
N LEU A 29 -6.51 20.97 -19.15
CA LEU A 29 -5.69 19.76 -19.14
C LEU A 29 -4.95 19.63 -17.81
N TRP A 30 -5.01 18.44 -17.25
CA TRP A 30 -4.13 18.02 -16.17
C TRP A 30 -3.05 17.15 -16.77
N THR A 31 -1.79 17.55 -16.58
CA THR A 31 -0.62 16.88 -17.18
C THR A 31 0.41 16.56 -16.12
N ARG A 32 1.19 15.49 -16.33
CA ARG A 32 2.29 15.09 -15.46
C ARG A 32 3.59 15.21 -16.22
N CYS A 33 4.54 15.96 -15.66
CA CYS A 33 5.91 16.06 -16.16
C CYS A 33 6.67 14.75 -15.95
N ALA A 34 7.80 14.56 -16.64
CA ALA A 34 8.66 13.38 -16.52
C ALA A 34 9.18 13.20 -15.09
N CYS A 35 9.47 14.31 -14.39
CA CYS A 35 9.83 14.30 -12.97
C CYS A 35 8.66 14.06 -12.01
N GLY A 36 7.43 13.94 -12.51
CA GLY A 36 6.24 13.73 -11.69
C GLY A 36 5.52 14.99 -11.21
N SER A 37 6.03 16.19 -11.50
CA SER A 37 5.33 17.47 -11.25
C SER A 37 3.98 17.50 -11.97
N LEU A 38 2.91 17.84 -11.25
CA LEU A 38 1.57 18.02 -11.79
C LEU A 38 1.41 19.44 -12.33
N GLN A 39 0.87 19.59 -13.54
CA GLN A 39 0.61 20.89 -14.16
C GLN A 39 -0.84 20.98 -14.62
N VAL A 40 -1.47 22.12 -14.36
CA VAL A 40 -2.79 22.47 -14.90
C VAL A 40 -2.59 23.45 -16.05
N ARG A 41 -3.24 23.18 -17.18
CA ARG A 41 -3.19 24.01 -18.36
C ARG A 41 -4.58 24.40 -18.78
N THR A 42 -4.80 25.67 -19.07
CA THR A 42 -5.98 26.12 -19.81
C THR A 42 -5.62 26.19 -21.28
N VAL A 43 -6.55 25.76 -22.13
CA VAL A 43 -6.45 25.95 -23.58
C VAL A 43 -7.70 26.64 -24.08
N VAL A 44 -7.49 27.84 -24.63
CA VAL A 44 -8.52 28.73 -25.16
C VAL A 44 -8.04 29.17 -26.54
N ASP A 45 -8.89 29.06 -27.56
CA ASP A 45 -8.55 29.40 -28.95
C ASP A 45 -7.22 28.78 -29.46
N GLY A 46 -6.95 27.54 -29.05
CA GLY A 46 -5.72 26.82 -29.40
C GLY A 46 -4.46 27.26 -28.66
N ARG A 47 -4.53 28.27 -27.79
CA ARG A 47 -3.41 28.74 -26.97
C ARG A 47 -3.40 28.06 -25.61
N SER A 48 -2.27 27.44 -25.25
CA SER A 48 -2.11 26.78 -23.95
C SER A 48 -1.36 27.66 -22.95
N THR A 49 -1.88 27.78 -21.73
CA THR A 49 -1.22 28.49 -20.61
C THR A 49 -1.19 27.60 -19.38
N ILE A 50 -0.04 27.50 -18.71
CA ILE A 50 0.09 26.77 -17.43
C ILE A 50 -0.41 27.70 -16.32
N THR A 51 -1.46 27.30 -15.62
CA THR A 51 -2.07 28.09 -14.53
C THR A 51 -1.65 27.61 -13.14
N VAL A 52 -1.32 26.32 -13.00
CA VAL A 52 -0.87 25.73 -11.74
C VAL A 52 0.30 24.80 -11.99
N ARG A 53 1.27 24.84 -11.08
CA ARG A 53 2.42 23.94 -11.06
C ARG A 53 2.62 23.37 -9.66
N GLY A 54 2.41 22.07 -9.52
CA GLY A 54 2.63 21.33 -8.28
C GLY A 54 4.07 20.83 -8.19
N ARG A 55 4.59 20.76 -6.96
CA ARG A 55 5.87 20.08 -6.68
C ARG A 55 5.76 18.60 -7.09
N PRO A 56 6.82 17.98 -7.63
CA PRO A 56 6.87 16.54 -7.78
C PRO A 56 6.53 15.86 -6.47
N ALA A 57 5.69 14.83 -6.52
CA ALA A 57 5.54 13.94 -5.38
C ALA A 57 6.90 13.26 -5.13
N GLU A 58 7.32 13.16 -3.87
CA GLU A 58 8.46 12.32 -3.55
C GLU A 58 8.17 10.89 -4.04
N PRO A 59 9.16 10.20 -4.63
CA PRO A 59 9.00 8.81 -4.97
C PRO A 59 8.62 8.04 -3.69
N VAL A 60 7.53 7.28 -3.75
CA VAL A 60 7.20 6.34 -2.68
C VAL A 60 8.34 5.33 -2.63
N GLN A 61 9.14 5.37 -1.58
CA GLN A 61 10.22 4.41 -1.38
C GLN A 61 9.60 3.00 -1.31
N PRO A 62 10.00 2.06 -2.19
CA PRO A 62 9.42 0.73 -2.25
C PRO A 62 9.74 -0.14 -1.02
N ASP A 63 10.68 0.30 -0.17
CA ASP A 63 11.16 -0.44 1.00
C ASP A 63 10.31 -0.19 2.28
N ARG A 64 9.24 0.62 2.20
CA ARG A 64 8.27 0.63 3.30
C ARG A 64 7.45 -0.65 3.18
N PRO A 65 7.56 -1.63 4.10
CA PRO A 65 6.76 -2.84 4.02
C PRO A 65 5.30 -2.44 3.97
N ALA A 66 4.58 -2.88 2.94
CA ALA A 66 3.15 -2.72 2.85
C ALA A 66 2.57 -3.19 4.19
N ARG A 67 1.80 -2.35 4.87
CA ARG A 67 1.04 -2.80 6.04
C ARG A 67 0.28 -4.03 5.59
N SER A 68 0.60 -5.18 6.16
CA SER A 68 -0.06 -6.45 5.83
C SER A 68 -1.56 -6.26 6.02
N VAL A 69 -2.29 -6.12 4.91
CA VAL A 69 -3.74 -6.15 4.94
C VAL A 69 -4.11 -7.59 5.20
N GLN A 70 -4.39 -7.93 6.46
CA GLN A 70 -4.86 -9.27 6.78
C GLN A 70 -6.19 -9.49 6.05
N PRO A 71 -6.36 -10.61 5.32
CA PRO A 71 -7.65 -10.93 4.72
C PRO A 71 -8.69 -11.02 5.84
N VAL A 72 -9.83 -10.35 5.65
CA VAL A 72 -10.98 -10.52 6.53
C VAL A 72 -11.41 -11.98 6.47
N GLN A 73 -11.23 -12.70 7.58
CA GLN A 73 -11.65 -14.10 7.63
C GLN A 73 -13.17 -14.16 7.53
N PRO A 74 -13.75 -15.01 6.65
CA PRO A 74 -15.18 -15.19 6.62
C PRO A 74 -15.64 -15.70 7.99
N VAL A 75 -16.68 -15.08 8.54
CA VAL A 75 -17.33 -15.58 9.77
C VAL A 75 -17.80 -17.01 9.49
N ARG A 76 -17.20 -17.98 10.19
CA ARG A 76 -17.68 -19.37 10.14
C ARG A 76 -19.06 -19.37 10.78
N SER A 77 -20.11 -19.60 9.98
CA SER A 77 -21.41 -20.01 10.49
C SER A 77 -21.22 -21.38 11.16
N GLY A 78 -21.04 -21.39 12.48
CA GLY A 78 -21.02 -22.63 13.25
C GLY A 78 -22.41 -23.29 13.18
N PRO A 79 -22.49 -24.63 13.19
CA PRO A 79 -23.78 -25.29 13.34
C PRO A 79 -24.38 -24.92 14.70
N SER A 80 -25.65 -24.50 14.71
CA SER A 80 -26.43 -24.38 15.94
C SER A 80 -26.54 -25.74 16.61
N ALA A 81 -25.60 -26.06 17.51
CA ALA A 81 -25.74 -27.18 18.41
C ALA A 81 -26.92 -26.86 19.36
N ARG A 82 -28.07 -27.52 19.15
CA ARG A 82 -29.03 -27.72 20.23
C ARG A 82 -28.38 -28.67 21.21
N SER A 83 -27.80 -28.12 22.27
CA SER A 83 -27.38 -28.90 23.43
C SER A 83 -28.63 -29.49 24.09
N GLY A 84 -28.94 -30.75 23.79
CA GLY A 84 -29.75 -31.59 24.68
C GLY A 84 -28.89 -32.06 25.85
N PRO A 85 -29.44 -32.17 27.08
CA PRO A 85 -28.64 -32.61 28.23
C PRO A 85 -28.37 -34.12 28.15
N SER A 86 -27.12 -34.50 27.86
CA SER A 86 -26.63 -35.86 28.10
C SER A 86 -26.20 -36.03 29.55
N ALA A 87 -26.65 -37.14 30.12
CA ALA A 87 -26.53 -37.53 31.52
C ALA A 87 -25.08 -37.65 32.02
N ARG A 88 -24.94 -37.43 33.33
CA ARG A 88 -23.71 -37.59 34.14
C ARG A 88 -23.28 -39.05 34.23
N SER A 89 -21.98 -39.29 34.08
CA SER A 89 -21.15 -40.38 34.65
C SER A 89 -19.71 -40.05 34.21
N GLY A 90 -18.65 -39.95 35.00
CA GLY A 90 -18.31 -40.39 36.35
C GLY A 90 -16.89 -40.98 36.30
N ALA A 91 -15.96 -40.44 37.12
CA ALA A 91 -14.65 -41.01 37.54
C ALA A 91 -13.57 -41.27 36.45
N GLU A 92 -12.26 -41.27 36.67
CA GLU A 92 -11.29 -40.89 37.72
C GLU A 92 -9.92 -40.89 37.01
N SER A 93 -9.04 -39.92 37.29
CA SER A 93 -7.81 -40.10 38.08
C SER A 93 -6.71 -40.99 37.46
N GLY A 94 -5.56 -40.38 37.17
CA GLY A 94 -4.32 -41.06 36.80
C GLY A 94 -3.14 -40.09 36.86
N ARG A 95 -2.39 -40.16 37.97
CA ARG A 95 -1.15 -39.42 38.28
C ARG A 95 0.06 -40.01 37.53
N GLU A 96 1.20 -39.36 37.76
CA GLU A 96 2.59 -39.82 37.60
C GLU A 96 3.14 -39.52 36.19
N GLY A 97 4.28 -38.85 36.01
CA GLY A 97 5.48 -38.72 36.83
C GLY A 97 6.64 -38.93 35.86
N GLY A 98 7.69 -38.11 35.89
CA GLY A 98 8.85 -38.34 35.02
C GLY A 98 9.66 -37.10 34.68
N GLU A 99 10.35 -36.57 35.69
CA GLU A 99 11.57 -35.79 35.50
C GLU A 99 12.64 -36.71 34.88
N ILE A 100 13.19 -36.33 33.72
CA ILE A 100 14.50 -36.81 33.29
C ILE A 100 15.34 -35.65 32.75
N THR A 101 16.49 -35.51 33.38
CA THR A 101 17.61 -34.65 33.00
C THR A 101 18.28 -35.20 31.74
N GLY A 102 18.76 -34.30 30.88
CA GLY A 102 19.50 -34.67 29.66
C GLY A 102 20.41 -33.53 29.23
N ALA A 103 21.70 -33.70 29.52
CA ALA A 103 22.78 -32.75 29.27
C ALA A 103 23.37 -32.88 27.85
N ARG A 104 24.15 -31.85 27.47
CA ARG A 104 25.11 -31.74 26.34
C ARG A 104 24.43 -31.41 25.00
N ASP A 105 24.92 -30.48 24.20
CA ASP A 105 26.26 -30.33 23.63
C ASP A 105 26.36 -28.85 23.16
N GLY A 106 27.44 -28.10 23.42
CA GLY A 106 28.66 -28.19 22.63
C GLY A 106 28.60 -27.24 21.42
N SER A 107 29.63 -26.40 21.27
CA SER A 107 30.00 -25.63 20.07
C SER A 107 29.54 -24.18 19.94
N ASP A 108 30.36 -23.34 20.58
CA ASP A 108 30.71 -21.98 20.19
C ASP A 108 31.66 -22.00 18.97
N PRO A 109 31.50 -21.12 17.96
CA PRO A 109 32.62 -20.71 17.14
C PRO A 109 32.94 -19.21 17.31
N VAL A 110 34.10 -18.96 17.93
CA VAL A 110 34.83 -17.69 17.88
C VAL A 110 35.18 -17.37 16.42
N ARG A 111 34.78 -16.18 15.95
CA ARG A 111 35.20 -15.60 14.66
C ARG A 111 36.42 -14.68 14.85
N PRO A 112 37.23 -14.50 13.77
CA PRO A 112 38.54 -13.84 13.80
C PRO A 112 38.49 -12.34 14.07
#